data_AF-R1F3W8-F1
#
_entry.id   AF-R1F3W8-F1
#
_cell.length_a   1.000
_cell.length_b   1.000
_cell.length_c   1.000
_cell.angle_alpha   90.00
_cell.angle_beta   90.00
_cell.angle_gamma   90.00
#
_symmetry.space_group_name_H-M   'P 1'
#
loop_
_entity.id
_entity.type
_entity.pdbx_description
1 polymer ?
#
loop_
_entity_poly.entity_id
_entity_poly.type
_entity_poly.pdbx_seq_one_letter_code
_entity_poly.pdbx_strand_id
1 'polypeptide(L)'
;MAIFRLLAASAPAPRLSVLTYNVFCGPPTPTPLAGTLDGSARLAGQISKLRELAPDVICLQEVVSDGVRERYAHALSDMYDASFVLTADEFRCRAGRMMRLALDHVGPQTTIGGFLLGSVQSGLVILHKRATLERDGLATAFPFEDQAGDLLNRFRPRGALAVPLRLRGDGSRLLVVNTHANAESGDQLFDLSRLLSGAGISSIPSTSVHRKTQLQQLFLEASRLAEARGARALLCGDLNSSPELGEWAPLASRFGFVDAWRPSGGPGHSWDGARAYCRDAAECGRGTRNPLVREGWLSPGDGAATRLDYIFCGEASRLTPLESRLALDEPEQGHWLSDHFGVMTTFEAAPFAAREGRPAPLGCPATGRSPAATGQRLAGQRSLLEDTPFSA
;
A
#
# COMPACT_ATOMS: atom_id res chain seq x y z
N MET A 1 -23.53 25.59 51.12
CA MET A 1 -23.29 25.74 49.67
C MET A 1 -23.02 24.37 49.08
N ALA A 2 -24.02 23.75 48.44
CA ALA A 2 -23.84 22.49 47.72
C ALA A 2 -23.35 22.82 46.30
N ILE A 3 -22.11 22.45 45.98
CA ILE A 3 -21.56 22.54 44.63
C ILE A 3 -22.18 21.40 43.81
N PHE A 4 -23.23 21.71 43.05
CA PHE A 4 -23.72 20.84 41.99
C PHE A 4 -22.67 20.84 40.86
N ARG A 5 -21.77 19.85 40.86
CA ARG A 5 -21.04 19.47 39.64
C ARG A 5 -22.07 18.84 38.70
N LEU A 6 -22.58 19.65 37.77
CA LEU A 6 -23.19 19.15 36.55
C LEU A 6 -22.16 18.25 35.86
N LEU A 7 -22.34 16.93 35.96
CA LEU A 7 -21.67 15.96 35.12
C LEU A 7 -22.17 16.22 33.70
N ALA A 8 -21.46 17.07 32.95
CA ALA A 8 -21.67 17.18 31.52
C ALA A 8 -21.47 15.78 30.94
N ALA A 9 -22.51 15.23 30.31
CA ALA A 9 -22.39 13.99 29.58
C ALA A 9 -21.23 14.15 28.58
N SER A 10 -20.19 13.34 28.71
CA SER A 10 -19.06 13.39 27.79
C SER A 10 -19.58 13.10 26.39
N ALA A 11 -19.27 13.97 25.43
CA ALA A 11 -19.56 13.69 24.03
C ALA A 11 -19.03 12.30 23.64
N PRO A 12 -19.75 11.53 22.81
CA PRO A 12 -19.29 10.22 22.39
C PRO A 12 -17.91 10.32 21.74
N ALA A 13 -17.04 9.34 22.01
CA ALA A 13 -15.70 9.33 21.47
C ALA A 13 -15.75 9.35 19.92
N PRO A 14 -14.89 10.14 19.26
CA PRO A 14 -14.86 10.20 17.81
C PRO A 14 -14.59 8.82 17.22
N ARG A 15 -15.27 8.52 16.11
CA ARG A 15 -15.05 7.29 15.35
C ARG A 15 -14.17 7.57 14.15
N LEU A 16 -13.33 6.60 13.82
CA LEU A 16 -12.45 6.66 12.65
C LEU A 16 -12.61 5.37 11.85
N SER A 17 -12.97 5.49 10.58
CA SER A 17 -13.10 4.37 9.66
C SER A 17 -11.93 4.31 8.68
N VAL A 18 -11.33 3.14 8.54
CA VAL A 18 -10.11 2.93 7.75
C VAL A 18 -10.33 1.77 6.80
N LEU A 19 -9.97 1.95 5.54
CA LEU A 19 -10.01 0.92 4.50
C LEU A 19 -8.61 0.70 3.94
N THR A 20 -8.21 -0.56 3.79
CA THR A 20 -7.08 -0.95 2.93
C THR A 20 -7.59 -1.78 1.76
N TYR A 21 -7.04 -1.56 0.57
CA TYR A 21 -7.50 -2.22 -0.64
C TYR A 21 -6.44 -2.27 -1.73
N ASN A 22 -6.00 -3.48 -2.08
CA ASN A 22 -5.21 -3.72 -3.27
C ASN A 22 -6.13 -3.62 -4.50
N VAL A 23 -5.88 -2.65 -5.38
CA VAL A 23 -6.80 -2.30 -6.48
C VAL A 23 -6.61 -3.15 -7.73
N PHE A 24 -5.54 -3.94 -7.79
CA PHE A 24 -5.16 -4.73 -8.95
C PHE A 24 -5.23 -3.95 -10.26
N CYS A 25 -4.17 -3.17 -10.54
CA CYS A 25 -4.10 -2.40 -11.78
C CYS A 25 -4.07 -3.26 -13.06
N GLY A 26 -3.97 -4.59 -12.91
CA GLY A 26 -4.06 -5.59 -13.97
C GLY A 26 -2.78 -6.39 -14.12
N PRO A 27 -2.79 -7.47 -14.91
CA PRO A 27 -1.62 -8.30 -15.14
C PRO A 27 -0.56 -7.60 -16.01
N PRO A 28 0.75 -7.86 -15.79
CA PRO A 28 1.85 -7.36 -16.61
C PRO A 28 1.57 -7.41 -18.13
N THR A 29 1.02 -8.52 -18.60
CA THR A 29 0.46 -8.68 -19.96
C THR A 29 -1.08 -8.79 -19.88
N PRO A 30 -1.85 -8.03 -20.68
CA PRO A 30 -3.31 -8.15 -20.70
C PRO A 30 -3.72 -9.59 -21.03
N THR A 31 -4.62 -10.15 -20.23
CA THR A 31 -5.22 -11.46 -20.50
C THR A 31 -6.66 -11.28 -20.99
N PRO A 32 -7.28 -12.28 -21.62
CA PRO A 32 -8.70 -12.22 -21.98
C PRO A 32 -9.64 -11.96 -20.80
N LEU A 33 -9.17 -12.23 -19.58
CA LEU A 33 -9.93 -12.12 -18.33
C LEU A 33 -9.67 -10.82 -17.58
N ALA A 34 -8.49 -10.21 -17.77
CA ALA A 34 -8.09 -9.00 -17.08
C ALA A 34 -7.29 -8.06 -17.99
N GLY A 35 -7.93 -6.96 -18.37
CA GLY A 35 -7.28 -5.80 -18.95
C GLY A 35 -6.74 -4.83 -17.90
N THR A 36 -6.13 -3.77 -18.38
CA THR A 36 -5.62 -2.66 -17.57
C THR A 36 -6.75 -2.04 -16.76
N LEU A 37 -6.46 -1.59 -15.54
CA LEU A 37 -7.46 -0.92 -14.72
C LEU A 37 -7.83 0.47 -15.27
N ASP A 38 -6.89 1.14 -15.94
CA ASP A 38 -7.12 2.46 -16.55
C ASP A 38 -8.23 2.40 -17.60
N GLY A 39 -9.17 3.33 -17.52
CA GLY A 39 -10.35 3.38 -18.40
C GLY A 39 -11.37 2.24 -18.23
N SER A 40 -11.16 1.30 -17.29
CA SER A 40 -12.02 0.13 -17.14
C SER A 40 -13.29 0.37 -16.32
N ALA A 41 -14.30 -0.49 -16.52
CA ALA A 41 -15.48 -0.56 -15.65
C ALA A 41 -15.12 -0.91 -14.19
N ARG A 42 -14.04 -1.69 -13.97
CA ARG A 42 -13.54 -2.00 -12.62
C ARG A 42 -13.16 -0.73 -11.87
N LEU A 43 -12.39 0.17 -12.50
CA LEU A 43 -11.98 1.42 -11.85
C LEU A 43 -13.18 2.33 -11.51
N ALA A 44 -14.16 2.40 -12.41
CA ALA A 44 -15.39 3.14 -12.16
C ALA A 44 -16.17 2.55 -10.97
N GLY A 45 -16.31 1.23 -10.92
CA GLY A 45 -16.95 0.52 -9.81
C GLY A 45 -16.20 0.66 -8.49
N GLN A 46 -14.86 0.58 -8.50
CA GLN A 46 -14.02 0.85 -7.33
C GLN A 46 -14.29 2.25 -6.77
N ILE A 47 -14.23 3.28 -7.62
CA ILE A 47 -14.49 4.67 -7.22
C ILE A 47 -15.91 4.82 -6.66
N SER A 48 -16.92 4.26 -7.33
CA SER A 48 -18.31 4.29 -6.88
C SER A 48 -18.45 3.71 -5.47
N LYS A 49 -17.89 2.51 -5.25
CA LYS A 49 -17.97 1.82 -3.96
C LYS A 49 -17.19 2.54 -2.86
N LEU A 50 -16.05 3.14 -3.17
CA LEU A 50 -15.31 3.98 -2.21
C LEU A 50 -16.12 5.22 -1.79
N ARG A 51 -16.88 5.83 -2.71
CA ARG A 51 -17.78 6.95 -2.38
C ARG A 51 -18.95 6.51 -1.50
N GLU A 52 -19.51 5.33 -1.78
CA GLU A 52 -20.60 4.75 -0.98
C GLU A 52 -20.12 4.41 0.45
N LEU A 53 -18.99 3.72 0.57
CA LEU A 53 -18.41 3.33 1.86
C LEU A 53 -17.94 4.56 2.68
N ALA A 54 -17.47 5.60 1.97
CA ALA A 54 -17.03 6.87 2.51
C ALA A 54 -16.12 6.79 3.77
N PRO A 55 -15.11 5.89 3.82
CA PRO A 55 -14.23 5.76 4.99
C PRO A 55 -13.43 7.04 5.24
N ASP A 56 -12.90 7.24 6.44
CA ASP A 56 -12.09 8.42 6.76
C ASP A 56 -10.68 8.32 6.18
N VAL A 57 -10.13 7.11 6.07
CA VAL A 57 -8.82 6.83 5.47
C VAL A 57 -8.96 5.68 4.47
N ILE A 58 -8.36 5.84 3.29
CA ILE A 58 -8.25 4.78 2.27
C ILE A 58 -6.77 4.59 1.93
N CYS A 59 -6.27 3.37 2.12
CA CYS A 59 -4.94 2.93 1.75
C CYS A 59 -5.05 2.04 0.51
N LEU A 60 -4.60 2.53 -0.64
CA LEU A 60 -4.63 1.80 -1.90
C LEU A 60 -3.25 1.22 -2.22
N GLN A 61 -3.20 -0.04 -2.63
CA GLN A 61 -2.00 -0.71 -3.16
C GLN A 61 -2.16 -0.96 -4.66
N GLU A 62 -1.04 -1.27 -5.33
CA GLU A 62 -0.98 -1.52 -6.77
C GLU A 62 -1.56 -0.42 -7.67
N VAL A 63 -1.50 0.83 -7.25
CA VAL A 63 -1.81 1.98 -8.11
C VAL A 63 -0.61 2.22 -9.02
N VAL A 64 -0.46 1.40 -10.07
CA VAL A 64 0.79 1.34 -10.85
C VAL A 64 0.85 2.33 -12.02
N SER A 65 -0.29 2.80 -12.53
CA SER A 65 -0.34 3.78 -13.61
C SER A 65 -0.72 5.18 -13.13
N ASP A 66 -0.17 6.20 -13.80
CA ASP A 66 -0.47 7.61 -13.50
C ASP A 66 -1.95 7.93 -13.77
N GLY A 67 -2.53 7.37 -14.84
CA GLY A 67 -3.94 7.56 -15.19
C GLY A 67 -4.89 7.02 -14.12
N VAL A 68 -4.63 5.82 -13.58
CA VAL A 68 -5.41 5.27 -12.45
C VAL A 68 -5.29 6.16 -11.22
N ARG A 69 -4.07 6.58 -10.85
CA ARG A 69 -3.83 7.49 -9.73
C ARG A 69 -4.60 8.80 -9.89
N GLU A 70 -4.45 9.45 -11.04
CA GLU A 70 -5.11 10.72 -11.35
C GLU A 70 -6.62 10.58 -11.32
N ARG A 71 -7.14 9.46 -11.84
CA ARG A 71 -8.57 9.18 -11.82
C ARG A 71 -9.09 9.04 -10.39
N TYR A 72 -8.40 8.32 -9.51
CA TYR A 72 -8.75 8.26 -8.09
C TYR A 72 -8.70 9.64 -7.43
N ALA A 73 -7.59 10.36 -7.59
CA ALA A 73 -7.39 11.66 -6.97
C ALA A 73 -8.45 12.68 -7.44
N HIS A 74 -8.75 12.73 -8.74
CA HIS A 74 -9.75 13.63 -9.32
C HIS A 74 -11.17 13.23 -8.92
N ALA A 75 -11.55 11.97 -9.13
CA ALA A 75 -12.94 11.52 -8.93
C ALA A 75 -13.37 11.45 -7.47
N LEU A 76 -12.43 11.50 -6.52
CA LEU A 76 -12.69 11.55 -5.08
C LEU A 76 -12.31 12.91 -4.47
N SER A 77 -11.87 13.88 -5.28
CA SER A 77 -11.31 15.17 -4.82
C SER A 77 -12.30 16.06 -4.08
N ASP A 78 -13.60 15.83 -4.19
CA ASP A 78 -14.61 16.58 -3.44
C ASP A 78 -14.69 16.13 -1.97
N MET A 79 -14.35 14.87 -1.68
CA MET A 79 -14.41 14.29 -0.34
C MET A 79 -13.03 14.07 0.29
N TYR A 80 -12.02 13.79 -0.54
CA TYR A 80 -10.71 13.29 -0.11
C TYR A 80 -9.55 14.15 -0.61
N ASP A 81 -8.49 14.17 0.19
CA ASP A 81 -7.17 14.61 -0.23
C ASP A 81 -6.25 13.41 -0.44
N ALA A 82 -5.59 13.39 -1.60
CA ALA A 82 -4.67 12.32 -2.00
C ALA A 82 -3.22 12.59 -1.54
N SER A 83 -2.56 11.53 -1.11
CA SER A 83 -1.16 11.50 -0.72
C SER A 83 -0.45 10.38 -1.47
N PHE A 84 0.66 10.70 -2.09
CA PHE A 84 1.54 9.75 -2.76
C PHE A 84 2.93 10.39 -2.89
N VAL A 85 3.95 9.59 -3.13
CA VAL A 85 5.29 10.06 -3.46
C VAL A 85 5.62 9.62 -4.86
N LEU A 86 6.12 10.56 -5.67
CA LEU A 86 6.60 10.26 -7.01
C LEU A 86 8.04 9.79 -6.95
N THR A 87 8.42 8.87 -7.85
CA THR A 87 9.81 8.43 -7.97
C THR A 87 10.69 9.62 -8.36
N ALA A 88 11.77 9.84 -7.62
CA ALA A 88 12.72 10.93 -7.87
C ALA A 88 13.62 10.66 -9.09
N ASP A 89 13.50 9.50 -9.72
CA ASP A 89 14.29 9.13 -10.89
C ASP A 89 13.73 9.85 -12.12
N GLU A 90 14.25 11.07 -12.35
CA GLU A 90 13.94 11.88 -13.52
C GLU A 90 14.19 11.12 -14.83
N PHE A 91 15.18 10.23 -14.86
CA PHE A 91 15.46 9.40 -16.03
C PHE A 91 14.34 8.39 -16.24
N ARG A 92 13.87 7.66 -15.21
CA ARG A 92 12.70 6.78 -15.33
C ARG A 92 11.44 7.54 -15.69
N CYS A 93 11.22 8.72 -15.10
CA CYS A 93 10.07 9.57 -15.47
C CYS A 93 10.16 10.05 -16.93
N ARG A 94 11.35 10.42 -17.42
CA ARG A 94 11.54 10.91 -18.79
C ARG A 94 11.53 9.77 -19.81
N ALA A 95 12.21 8.66 -19.54
CA ALA A 95 12.17 7.44 -20.34
C ALA A 95 10.75 6.87 -20.37
N GLY A 96 10.06 6.86 -19.22
CA GLY A 96 8.66 6.48 -19.11
C GLY A 96 7.72 7.36 -19.91
N ARG A 97 7.88 8.69 -19.85
CA ARG A 97 7.13 9.63 -20.70
C ARG A 97 7.43 9.44 -22.20
N MET A 98 8.69 9.25 -22.58
CA MET A 98 9.06 9.04 -23.99
C MET A 98 8.57 7.70 -24.53
N MET A 99 8.72 6.61 -23.76
CA MET A 99 8.17 5.31 -24.12
C MET A 99 6.65 5.32 -24.13
N ARG A 100 5.99 6.04 -23.21
CA ARG A 100 4.54 6.28 -23.25
C ARG A 100 4.14 6.93 -24.56
N LEU A 101 4.77 8.05 -24.94
CA LEU A 101 4.50 8.71 -26.23
C LEU A 101 4.73 7.78 -27.45
N ALA A 102 5.77 6.95 -27.39
CA ALA A 102 6.08 5.98 -28.45
C ALA A 102 5.11 4.80 -28.51
N LEU A 103 4.60 4.33 -27.37
CA LEU A 103 3.72 3.17 -27.23
C LEU A 103 2.24 3.53 -27.23
N ASP A 104 1.87 4.79 -26.99
CA ASP A 104 0.49 5.29 -27.07
C ASP A 104 -0.10 5.11 -28.48
N HIS A 105 0.76 4.98 -29.51
CA HIS A 105 0.39 4.66 -30.89
C HIS A 105 0.18 3.15 -31.14
N VAL A 106 0.55 2.30 -30.17
CA VAL A 106 0.56 0.82 -30.28
C VAL A 106 -0.56 0.18 -29.44
N GLY A 107 -1.24 0.94 -28.57
CA GLY A 107 -2.41 0.49 -27.81
C GLY A 107 -2.42 0.99 -26.36
N PRO A 108 -3.45 0.63 -25.56
CA PRO A 108 -3.51 0.98 -24.14
C PRO A 108 -2.30 0.41 -23.38
N GLN A 109 -1.72 1.19 -22.46
CA GLN A 109 -0.54 0.80 -21.69
C GLN A 109 -0.77 -0.52 -20.95
N THR A 110 0.01 -1.56 -21.26
CA THR A 110 0.01 -2.80 -20.47
C THR A 110 0.49 -2.52 -19.05
N THR A 111 0.12 -3.37 -18.07
CA THR A 111 0.61 -3.20 -16.70
C THR A 111 2.14 -3.30 -16.64
N ILE A 112 2.84 -3.99 -17.55
CA ILE A 112 4.31 -3.91 -17.67
C ILE A 112 4.76 -2.47 -17.92
N GLY A 113 4.11 -1.77 -18.86
CA GLY A 113 4.39 -0.37 -19.14
C GLY A 113 4.15 0.50 -17.90
N GLY A 114 2.99 0.33 -17.25
CA GLY A 114 2.69 1.00 -15.98
C GLY A 114 3.72 0.69 -14.89
N PHE A 115 4.12 -0.57 -14.74
CA PHE A 115 5.03 -1.05 -13.71
C PHE A 115 6.45 -0.52 -13.90
N LEU A 116 6.98 -0.61 -15.12
CA LEU A 116 8.33 -0.16 -15.50
C LEU A 116 8.44 1.38 -15.57
N LEU A 117 7.36 2.07 -15.93
CA LEU A 117 7.42 3.48 -16.33
C LEU A 117 6.57 4.42 -15.47
N GLY A 118 5.74 3.89 -14.57
CA GLY A 118 4.83 4.67 -13.73
C GLY A 118 5.58 5.55 -12.73
N SER A 119 5.04 6.74 -12.49
CA SER A 119 5.71 7.75 -11.66
C SER A 119 5.49 7.55 -10.16
N VAL A 120 4.52 6.73 -9.74
CA VAL A 120 4.20 6.51 -8.32
C VAL A 120 5.18 5.54 -7.68
N GLN A 121 5.91 6.03 -6.67
CA GLN A 121 6.82 5.20 -5.89
C GLN A 121 6.04 4.11 -5.17
N SER A 122 6.43 2.85 -5.41
CA SER A 122 5.85 1.63 -4.81
C SER A 122 4.35 1.38 -5.09
N GLY A 123 3.69 2.19 -5.94
CA GLY A 123 2.27 2.02 -6.28
C GLY A 123 1.30 2.26 -5.11
N LEU A 124 1.68 3.10 -4.14
CA LEU A 124 0.91 3.35 -2.93
C LEU A 124 0.24 4.72 -2.95
N VAL A 125 -1.03 4.76 -2.56
CA VAL A 125 -1.80 6.00 -2.37
C VAL A 125 -2.50 5.96 -1.01
N ILE A 126 -2.52 7.10 -0.31
CA ILE A 126 -3.39 7.31 0.85
C ILE A 126 -4.34 8.46 0.55
N LEU A 127 -5.65 8.21 0.64
CA LEU A 127 -6.69 9.22 0.59
C LEU A 127 -7.21 9.45 2.00
N HIS A 128 -7.41 10.70 2.42
CA HIS A 128 -8.03 11.02 3.70
C HIS A 128 -9.20 11.97 3.53
N LYS A 129 -10.27 11.73 4.28
CA LYS A 129 -11.53 12.46 4.18
C LYS A 129 -11.39 13.84 4.80
N ARG A 130 -11.58 14.89 4.00
CA ARG A 130 -11.35 16.29 4.41
C ARG A 130 -12.20 16.73 5.59
N ALA A 131 -13.39 16.16 5.73
CA ALA A 131 -14.31 16.47 6.81
C ALA A 131 -13.82 15.97 8.18
N THR A 132 -13.01 14.90 8.20
CA THR A 132 -12.58 14.22 9.43
C THR A 132 -11.11 14.50 9.75
N LEU A 133 -10.28 14.62 8.71
CA LEU A 133 -8.83 14.67 8.80
C LEU A 133 -8.27 15.86 8.03
N GLU A 134 -7.09 16.30 8.46
CA GLU A 134 -6.26 17.24 7.71
C GLU A 134 -4.81 16.78 7.71
N ARG A 135 -4.02 17.27 6.76
CA ARG A 135 -2.60 16.94 6.65
C ARG A 135 -1.80 17.66 7.73
N ASP A 136 -0.93 16.92 8.44
CA ASP A 136 -0.06 17.43 9.53
C ASP A 136 1.44 17.39 9.15
N GLY A 137 1.74 17.26 7.86
CA GLY A 137 3.11 17.22 7.37
C GLY A 137 3.23 16.65 5.97
N LEU A 138 4.46 16.58 5.47
CA LEU A 138 4.74 15.98 4.17
C LEU A 138 4.59 14.47 4.21
N ALA A 139 4.00 13.91 3.15
CA ALA A 139 4.02 12.47 2.91
C ALA A 139 5.45 12.02 2.61
N THR A 140 5.85 10.89 3.17
CA THR A 140 7.19 10.32 3.00
C THR A 140 7.07 8.86 2.61
N ALA A 141 7.83 8.43 1.61
CA ALA A 141 7.95 7.02 1.27
C ALA A 141 9.32 6.52 1.74
N PHE A 142 9.38 5.28 2.22
CA PHE A 142 10.63 4.58 2.49
C PHE A 142 10.63 3.23 1.77
N PRO A 143 11.62 2.98 0.89
CA PRO A 143 11.79 1.67 0.28
C PRO A 143 12.27 0.66 1.32
N PHE A 144 11.95 -0.60 1.13
CA PHE A 144 12.58 -1.66 1.91
C PHE A 144 14.06 -1.79 1.54
N GLU A 145 14.89 -2.14 2.53
CA GLU A 145 16.31 -2.43 2.30
C GLU A 145 16.47 -3.74 1.52
N ASP A 146 15.67 -4.75 1.89
CA ASP A 146 15.60 -6.01 1.18
C ASP A 146 14.58 -5.92 0.04
N GLN A 147 15.08 -5.89 -1.19
CA GLN A 147 14.29 -5.92 -2.42
C GLN A 147 14.39 -7.28 -3.14
N ALA A 148 15.04 -8.27 -2.54
CA ALA A 148 15.15 -9.61 -3.11
C ALA A 148 13.82 -10.38 -2.98
N GLY A 149 13.77 -11.55 -3.62
CA GLY A 149 12.58 -12.39 -3.69
C GLY A 149 11.57 -11.99 -4.78
N ASP A 150 11.57 -10.76 -5.28
CA ASP A 150 10.73 -10.35 -6.43
C ASP A 150 11.55 -9.51 -7.42
N LEU A 151 11.78 -10.05 -8.62
CA LEU A 151 12.54 -9.43 -9.70
C LEU A 151 11.93 -8.10 -10.14
N LEU A 152 10.62 -7.95 -9.99
CA LEU A 152 9.92 -6.72 -10.28
C LEU A 152 10.37 -5.58 -9.35
N ASN A 153 10.84 -5.89 -8.13
CA ASN A 153 11.38 -4.90 -7.21
C ASN A 153 12.61 -4.14 -7.75
N ARG A 154 13.35 -4.72 -8.71
CA ARG A 154 14.49 -4.03 -9.37
C ARG A 154 14.02 -2.80 -10.15
N PHE A 155 12.82 -2.89 -10.73
CA PHE A 155 12.23 -1.80 -11.52
C PHE A 155 11.38 -0.90 -10.64
N ARG A 156 10.69 -1.46 -9.66
CA ARG A 156 9.86 -0.69 -8.73
C ARG A 156 10.07 -1.19 -7.31
N PRO A 157 10.99 -0.56 -6.56
CA PRO A 157 11.22 -0.93 -5.18
C PRO A 157 9.93 -0.88 -4.36
N ARG A 158 9.65 -1.97 -3.65
CA ARG A 158 8.57 -2.02 -2.65
C ARG A 158 8.97 -1.25 -1.41
N GLY A 159 7.98 -0.86 -0.63
CA GLY A 159 8.18 -0.05 0.55
C GLY A 159 6.86 0.35 1.16
N ALA A 160 6.90 1.46 1.90
CA ALA A 160 5.72 2.03 2.52
C ALA A 160 5.63 3.54 2.30
N LEU A 161 4.40 4.04 2.34
CA LEU A 161 4.02 5.45 2.30
C LEU A 161 3.49 5.84 3.67
N ALA A 162 4.15 6.79 4.33
CA ALA A 162 3.73 7.35 5.60
C ALA A 162 3.18 8.77 5.42
N VAL A 163 2.00 9.03 5.96
CA VAL A 163 1.30 10.32 5.86
C VAL A 163 0.94 10.81 7.25
N PRO A 164 1.56 11.90 7.72
CA PRO A 164 1.16 12.58 8.94
C PRO A 164 -0.18 13.32 8.71
N LEU A 165 -1.16 12.99 9.54
CA LEU A 165 -2.50 13.56 9.55
C LEU A 165 -2.84 14.06 10.95
N ARG A 166 -3.93 14.83 11.05
CA ARG A 166 -4.51 15.30 12.30
C ARG A 166 -6.02 15.11 12.26
N LEU A 167 -6.56 14.57 13.36
CA LEU A 167 -8.01 14.47 13.56
C LEU A 167 -8.58 15.86 13.81
N ARG A 168 -9.58 16.26 13.03
CA ARG A 168 -10.23 17.56 13.21
C ARG A 168 -11.04 17.64 14.50
N GLY A 169 -11.58 16.51 14.96
CA GLY A 169 -12.45 16.45 16.13
C GLY A 169 -11.75 16.77 17.46
N ASP A 170 -10.51 16.30 17.64
CA ASP A 170 -9.76 16.48 18.89
C ASP A 170 -8.36 17.09 18.70
N GLY A 171 -7.95 17.38 17.46
CA GLY A 171 -6.63 17.89 17.13
C GLY A 171 -5.48 16.88 17.30
N SER A 172 -5.78 15.61 17.62
CA SER A 172 -4.75 14.61 17.86
C SER A 172 -4.06 14.18 16.56
N ARG A 173 -2.76 13.94 16.65
CA ARG A 173 -1.94 13.53 15.51
C ARG A 173 -2.14 12.05 15.20
N LEU A 174 -2.14 11.74 13.92
CA LEU A 174 -2.29 10.39 13.38
C LEU A 174 -1.24 10.17 12.30
N LEU A 175 -0.45 9.11 12.40
CA LEU A 175 0.42 8.63 11.32
C LEU A 175 -0.26 7.44 10.66
N VAL A 176 -0.58 7.57 9.37
CA VAL A 176 -1.05 6.46 8.54
C VAL A 176 0.10 5.96 7.70
N VAL A 177 0.39 4.66 7.78
CA VAL A 177 1.40 3.98 6.97
C VAL A 177 0.70 2.98 6.07
N ASN A 178 0.85 3.13 4.75
CA ASN A 178 0.36 2.20 3.74
C ASN A 178 1.55 1.40 3.18
N THR A 179 1.40 0.11 2.94
CA THR A 179 2.47 -0.76 2.41
C THR A 179 1.95 -1.76 1.36
N HIS A 180 2.88 -2.26 0.55
CA HIS A 180 2.68 -3.48 -0.23
C HIS A 180 3.98 -4.31 -0.17
N ALA A 181 3.98 -5.33 0.68
CA ALA A 181 5.17 -6.17 0.93
C ALA A 181 5.37 -7.22 -0.18
N ASN A 182 6.50 -7.91 -0.15
CA ASN A 182 6.88 -8.87 -1.19
C ASN A 182 5.86 -10.01 -1.35
N ALA A 183 5.33 -10.19 -2.56
CA ALA A 183 4.38 -11.26 -2.89
C ALA A 183 5.02 -12.66 -2.86
N GLU A 184 6.33 -12.72 -3.10
CA GLU A 184 6.97 -13.96 -3.50
C GLU A 184 7.72 -14.64 -2.35
N SER A 185 7.64 -15.97 -2.36
CA SER A 185 8.09 -16.82 -1.27
C SER A 185 9.42 -17.53 -1.50
N GLY A 186 10.02 -17.39 -2.68
CA GLY A 186 11.31 -18.02 -3.02
C GLY A 186 12.21 -17.17 -3.91
N ASP A 187 13.42 -17.67 -4.16
CA ASP A 187 14.35 -17.09 -5.13
C ASP A 187 13.82 -17.30 -6.56
N GLN A 188 13.25 -16.25 -7.16
CA GLN A 188 12.66 -16.26 -8.51
C GLN A 188 13.59 -16.71 -9.66
N LEU A 189 14.90 -16.87 -9.42
CA LEU A 189 15.82 -17.49 -10.37
C LEU A 189 15.42 -18.94 -10.70
N PHE A 190 14.85 -19.67 -9.76
CA PHE A 190 14.30 -21.01 -10.01
C PHE A 190 12.89 -20.96 -10.65
N ASP A 191 12.08 -19.95 -10.34
CA ASP A 191 10.72 -19.84 -10.88
C ASP A 191 10.67 -19.32 -12.33
N LEU A 192 11.68 -18.59 -12.82
CA LEU A 192 11.77 -18.26 -14.25
C LEU A 192 11.92 -19.53 -15.11
N SER A 193 12.59 -20.57 -14.61
CA SER A 193 12.68 -21.87 -15.29
C SER A 193 11.33 -22.62 -15.31
N ARG A 194 10.49 -22.42 -14.29
CA ARG A 194 9.12 -22.95 -14.22
C ARG A 194 8.18 -22.20 -15.18
N LEU A 195 8.27 -20.87 -15.20
CA LEU A 195 7.58 -20.01 -16.15
C LEU A 195 7.90 -20.39 -17.60
N LEU A 196 9.19 -20.64 -17.90
CA LEU A 196 9.64 -21.06 -19.23
C LEU A 196 9.29 -22.52 -19.58
N SER A 197 9.04 -23.37 -18.58
CA SER A 197 8.61 -24.77 -18.77
C SER A 197 7.09 -24.97 -18.71
N GLY A 198 6.32 -23.89 -18.57
CA GLY A 198 4.86 -23.95 -18.48
C GLY A 198 4.33 -24.53 -17.16
N ALA A 199 5.21 -24.77 -16.18
CA ALA A 199 4.80 -25.11 -14.82
C ALA A 199 4.37 -23.82 -14.12
N GLY A 200 3.12 -23.77 -13.67
CA GLY A 200 2.59 -22.59 -13.01
C GLY A 200 3.34 -22.23 -11.71
N ILE A 201 3.38 -20.94 -11.38
CA ILE A 201 3.89 -20.44 -10.09
C ILE A 201 2.69 -20.31 -9.16
N SER A 202 2.74 -20.99 -8.01
CA SER A 202 1.66 -20.98 -7.01
C SER A 202 1.36 -19.55 -6.56
N SER A 203 0.12 -19.11 -6.73
CA SER A 203 -0.37 -17.84 -6.20
C SER A 203 -0.63 -17.88 -4.68
N ILE A 204 -0.52 -19.05 -4.04
CA ILE A 204 -0.68 -19.21 -2.60
C ILE A 204 0.63 -18.79 -1.91
N PRO A 205 0.62 -17.79 -1.02
CA PRO A 205 1.83 -17.36 -0.32
C PRO A 205 2.40 -18.48 0.54
N SER A 206 3.72 -18.66 0.48
CA SER A 206 4.48 -19.49 1.41
C SER A 206 5.53 -18.67 2.14
N THR A 207 6.22 -19.22 3.14
CA THR A 207 7.13 -18.45 4.00
C THR A 207 8.29 -17.83 3.20
N SER A 208 8.66 -16.58 3.50
CA SER A 208 9.66 -15.77 2.80
C SER A 208 10.55 -15.02 3.79
N VAL A 209 11.85 -15.29 3.76
CA VAL A 209 12.83 -14.56 4.58
C VAL A 209 12.88 -13.09 4.17
N HIS A 210 12.76 -12.81 2.87
CA HIS A 210 12.75 -11.44 2.34
C HIS A 210 11.54 -10.65 2.85
N ARG A 211 10.34 -11.21 2.71
CA ARG A 211 9.13 -10.56 3.21
C ARG A 211 9.20 -10.37 4.73
N LYS A 212 9.66 -11.36 5.50
CA LYS A 212 9.83 -11.22 6.95
C LYS A 212 10.78 -10.07 7.32
N THR A 213 11.89 -9.90 6.60
CA THR A 213 12.81 -8.77 6.79
C THR A 213 12.13 -7.44 6.48
N GLN A 214 11.40 -7.35 5.37
CA GLN A 214 10.62 -6.16 5.01
C GLN A 214 9.58 -5.81 6.08
N LEU A 215 8.83 -6.80 6.57
CA LEU A 215 7.84 -6.61 7.63
C LEU A 215 8.49 -6.14 8.94
N GLN A 216 9.67 -6.66 9.27
CA GLN A 216 10.42 -6.19 10.45
C GLN A 216 10.80 -4.72 10.30
N GLN A 217 11.33 -4.32 9.15
CA GLN A 217 11.65 -2.92 8.86
C GLN A 217 10.39 -2.04 8.91
N LEU A 218 9.28 -2.52 8.32
CA LEU A 218 8.00 -1.82 8.29
C LEU A 218 7.50 -1.47 9.69
N PHE A 219 7.37 -2.47 10.58
CA PHE A 219 6.87 -2.26 11.93
C PHE A 219 7.81 -1.37 12.77
N LEU A 220 9.13 -1.56 12.63
CA LEU A 220 10.13 -0.72 13.28
C LEU A 220 10.00 0.75 12.86
N GLU A 221 9.99 1.03 11.55
CA GLU A 221 9.94 2.39 11.04
C GLU A 221 8.58 3.06 11.32
N ALA A 222 7.47 2.34 11.18
CA ALA A 222 6.15 2.86 11.52
C ALA A 222 6.06 3.26 13.00
N SER A 223 6.57 2.42 13.90
CA SER A 223 6.63 2.71 15.34
C SER A 223 7.49 3.94 15.62
N ARG A 224 8.71 3.97 15.08
CA ARG A 224 9.67 5.08 15.24
C ARG A 224 9.12 6.40 14.73
N LEU A 225 8.50 6.41 13.55
CA LEU A 225 7.93 7.62 12.94
C LEU A 225 6.75 8.17 13.73
N ALA A 226 5.89 7.28 14.26
CA ALA A 226 4.75 7.67 15.09
C ALA A 226 5.21 8.23 16.44
N GLU A 227 6.17 7.58 17.09
CA GLU A 227 6.77 8.06 18.35
C GLU A 227 7.43 9.43 18.16
N ALA A 228 8.26 9.59 17.13
CA ALA A 228 8.94 10.86 16.84
C ALA A 228 7.96 12.03 16.60
N ARG A 229 6.70 11.75 16.25
CA ARG A 229 5.65 12.75 16.03
C ARG A 229 4.74 12.94 17.24
N GLY A 230 4.84 12.06 18.24
CA GLY A 230 3.83 11.93 19.28
C GLY A 230 2.45 11.69 18.66
N ALA A 231 2.35 10.78 17.70
CA ALA A 231 1.13 10.51 16.93
C ALA A 231 0.56 9.12 17.24
N ARG A 232 -0.75 8.97 17.06
CA ARG A 232 -1.40 7.66 16.93
C ARG A 232 -0.82 6.94 15.71
N ALA A 233 -0.62 5.64 15.79
CA ALA A 233 -0.13 4.84 14.66
C ALA A 233 -1.25 4.01 14.04
N LEU A 234 -1.41 4.10 12.72
CA LEU A 234 -2.13 3.17 11.88
C LEU A 234 -1.19 2.62 10.81
N LEU A 235 -1.17 1.30 10.65
CA LEU A 235 -0.40 0.61 9.62
C LEU A 235 -1.37 -0.27 8.83
N CYS A 236 -1.39 -0.08 7.52
CA CYS A 236 -2.35 -0.69 6.62
C CYS A 236 -1.64 -1.22 5.39
N GLY A 237 -2.18 -2.27 4.78
CA GLY A 237 -1.74 -2.68 3.46
C GLY A 237 -1.80 -4.16 3.22
N ASP A 238 -1.41 -4.52 2.01
CA ASP A 238 -1.17 -5.89 1.59
C ASP A 238 0.21 -6.32 2.09
N LEU A 239 0.22 -7.20 3.09
CA LEU A 239 1.43 -7.77 3.65
C LEU A 239 1.89 -8.99 2.88
N ASN A 240 1.11 -9.57 1.97
CA ASN A 240 1.41 -10.83 1.28
C ASN A 240 1.81 -11.99 2.21
N SER A 241 1.39 -11.93 3.48
CA SER A 241 1.67 -12.94 4.50
C SER A 241 0.39 -13.30 5.20
N SER A 242 -0.01 -14.57 5.14
CA SER A 242 -1.14 -15.07 5.93
C SER A 242 -0.79 -15.12 7.42
N PRO A 243 -1.80 -15.18 8.32
CA PRO A 243 -1.55 -15.36 9.76
C PRO A 243 -0.80 -16.66 10.07
N GLU A 244 -1.08 -17.73 9.32
CA GLU A 244 -0.53 -19.07 9.54
C GLU A 244 0.97 -19.16 9.24
N LEU A 245 1.50 -18.26 8.40
CA LEU A 245 2.93 -18.21 8.10
C LEU A 245 3.77 -17.65 9.27
N GLY A 246 3.12 -16.97 10.23
CA GLY A 246 3.79 -16.48 11.45
C GLY A 246 4.84 -15.38 11.21
N GLU A 247 4.80 -14.69 10.07
CA GLU A 247 5.84 -13.72 9.70
C GLU A 247 5.63 -12.35 10.34
N TRP A 248 4.38 -11.88 10.44
CA TRP A 248 4.06 -10.57 11.00
C TRP A 248 3.66 -10.61 12.47
N ALA A 249 2.99 -11.66 12.97
CA ALA A 249 2.38 -11.64 14.30
C ALA A 249 3.40 -11.41 15.45
N PRO A 250 4.56 -12.09 15.48
CA PRO A 250 5.60 -11.80 16.47
C PRO A 250 6.17 -10.39 16.36
N LEU A 251 6.24 -9.84 15.14
CA LEU A 251 6.76 -8.49 14.89
C LEU A 251 5.77 -7.42 15.33
N ALA A 252 4.49 -7.56 14.98
CA ALA A 252 3.43 -6.66 15.41
C ALA A 252 3.40 -6.54 16.95
N SER A 253 3.40 -7.69 17.64
CA SER A 253 3.49 -7.73 19.11
C SER A 253 4.76 -7.05 19.64
N ARG A 254 5.93 -7.39 19.09
CA ARG A 254 7.22 -6.81 19.49
C ARG A 254 7.25 -5.28 19.37
N PHE A 255 6.60 -4.73 18.34
CA PHE A 255 6.58 -3.29 18.07
C PHE A 255 5.31 -2.59 18.57
N GLY A 256 4.49 -3.27 19.38
CA GLY A 256 3.31 -2.71 20.02
C GLY A 256 2.19 -2.36 19.04
N PHE A 257 1.93 -3.24 18.07
CA PHE A 257 0.81 -3.14 17.14
C PHE A 257 -0.22 -4.23 17.39
N VAL A 258 -1.49 -3.83 17.37
CA VAL A 258 -2.65 -4.72 17.50
C VAL A 258 -3.27 -4.90 16.12
N ASP A 259 -3.48 -6.16 15.73
CA ASP A 259 -4.27 -6.52 14.55
C ASP A 259 -5.74 -6.14 14.78
N ALA A 260 -6.26 -5.25 13.94
CA ALA A 260 -7.60 -4.72 14.07
C ALA A 260 -8.68 -5.71 13.67
N TRP A 261 -8.34 -6.82 13.01
CA TRP A 261 -9.30 -7.87 12.67
C TRP A 261 -9.70 -8.73 13.87
N ARG A 262 -8.88 -8.74 14.93
CA ARG A 262 -9.04 -9.61 16.10
C ARG A 262 -10.47 -9.61 16.73
N PRO A 263 -11.18 -8.47 16.87
CA PRO A 263 -12.52 -8.45 17.47
C PRO A 263 -13.58 -9.20 16.66
N SER A 264 -13.39 -9.36 15.34
CA SER A 264 -14.40 -9.95 14.46
C SER A 264 -14.52 -11.48 14.57
N GLY A 265 -13.64 -12.16 15.32
CA GLY A 265 -13.82 -13.56 15.72
C GLY A 265 -13.73 -14.62 14.61
N GLY A 266 -13.32 -14.24 13.39
CA GLY A 266 -13.16 -15.16 12.24
C GLY A 266 -11.82 -14.94 11.50
N PRO A 267 -11.43 -15.86 10.60
CA PRO A 267 -10.16 -15.78 9.88
C PRO A 267 -10.07 -14.55 8.97
N GLY A 268 -11.19 -14.17 8.33
CA GLY A 268 -11.28 -13.03 7.42
C GLY A 268 -10.40 -13.18 6.20
N HIS A 269 -10.91 -13.66 5.07
CA HIS A 269 -10.07 -13.85 3.88
C HIS A 269 -10.19 -12.62 2.98
N SER A 270 -9.10 -11.90 2.76
CA SER A 270 -9.04 -10.78 1.81
C SER A 270 -8.66 -11.23 0.40
N TRP A 271 -8.19 -12.46 0.26
CA TRP A 271 -7.96 -13.15 -1.00
C TRP A 271 -8.58 -14.55 -0.91
N ASP A 272 -9.46 -14.91 -1.84
CA ASP A 272 -10.28 -16.13 -1.72
C ASP A 272 -10.43 -16.86 -3.07
N GLY A 273 -9.64 -17.93 -3.24
CA GLY A 273 -9.76 -18.91 -4.32
C GLY A 273 -10.67 -20.11 -3.99
N ALA A 274 -11.25 -20.17 -2.78
CA ALA A 274 -11.95 -21.32 -2.21
C ALA A 274 -13.47 -21.32 -2.38
N ARG A 275 -14.12 -20.15 -2.36
CA ARG A 275 -15.60 -20.05 -2.45
C ARG A 275 -16.15 -20.73 -3.70
N ALA A 276 -17.40 -21.19 -3.73
CA ALA A 276 -17.98 -21.89 -4.89
C ALA A 276 -18.43 -20.92 -6.01
N TYR A 277 -18.44 -21.40 -7.26
CA TYR A 277 -18.72 -20.64 -8.49
C TYR A 277 -20.22 -20.50 -8.74
N CYS A 278 -20.69 -19.31 -9.11
CA CYS A 278 -21.95 -19.12 -9.85
C CYS A 278 -21.61 -18.54 -11.22
N ARG A 279 -22.06 -19.23 -12.28
CA ARG A 279 -21.80 -18.85 -13.68
C ARG A 279 -22.76 -17.77 -14.16
N ASP A 280 -23.86 -17.60 -13.45
CA ASP A 280 -24.99 -16.79 -13.86
C ASP A 280 -25.44 -15.86 -12.72
N ALA A 281 -25.76 -14.60 -13.06
CA ALA A 281 -26.20 -13.60 -12.09
C ALA A 281 -27.51 -14.00 -11.38
N ALA A 282 -28.32 -14.87 -12.02
CA ALA A 282 -29.53 -15.45 -11.44
C ALA A 282 -29.25 -16.53 -10.37
N GLU A 283 -28.05 -17.12 -10.34
CA GLU A 283 -27.64 -18.14 -9.36
C GLU A 283 -26.86 -17.56 -8.17
N CYS A 284 -26.47 -16.27 -8.23
CA CYS A 284 -25.60 -15.58 -7.26
C CYS A 284 -26.11 -15.47 -5.81
N GLY A 285 -27.22 -16.14 -5.45
CA GLY A 285 -27.81 -16.06 -4.12
C GLY A 285 -27.00 -16.71 -2.99
N ARG A 286 -25.95 -17.52 -3.24
CA ARG A 286 -25.26 -18.31 -2.17
C ARG A 286 -23.76 -18.60 -2.33
N GLY A 287 -22.97 -17.79 -3.02
CA GLY A 287 -21.50 -17.90 -2.96
C GLY A 287 -20.79 -17.40 -4.21
N THR A 288 -19.91 -16.43 -4.05
CA THR A 288 -19.30 -15.68 -5.15
C THR A 288 -17.78 -15.90 -5.15
N ARG A 289 -17.25 -16.59 -6.18
CA ARG A 289 -15.80 -16.69 -6.48
C ARG A 289 -15.29 -15.40 -7.10
N ASN A 290 -14.14 -14.91 -6.66
CA ASN A 290 -13.38 -13.92 -7.41
C ASN A 290 -12.68 -14.60 -8.63
N PRO A 291 -13.16 -14.39 -9.87
CA PRO A 291 -12.62 -15.06 -11.06
C PRO A 291 -11.21 -14.59 -11.40
N LEU A 292 -10.81 -13.40 -10.94
CA LEU A 292 -9.44 -12.89 -11.12
C LEU A 292 -8.43 -13.72 -10.30
N VAL A 293 -8.88 -14.30 -9.18
CA VAL A 293 -8.07 -15.17 -8.32
C VAL A 293 -8.01 -16.60 -8.86
N ARG A 294 -9.17 -17.16 -9.25
CA ARG A 294 -9.27 -18.55 -9.75
C ARG A 294 -8.40 -18.79 -10.98
N GLU A 295 -8.48 -17.88 -11.94
CA GLU A 295 -7.78 -17.98 -13.22
C GLU A 295 -6.39 -17.32 -13.13
N GLY A 296 -5.82 -17.26 -11.92
CA GLY A 296 -4.65 -16.49 -11.52
C GLY A 296 -3.51 -16.51 -12.55
N TRP A 297 -2.74 -15.41 -12.55
CA TRP A 297 -1.79 -15.08 -13.61
C TRP A 297 -0.72 -16.15 -13.88
N LEU A 298 -0.42 -17.01 -12.90
CA LEU A 298 0.64 -18.01 -12.99
C LEU A 298 0.24 -19.43 -12.56
N SER A 299 -0.84 -19.61 -11.80
CA SER A 299 -1.41 -20.93 -11.50
C SER A 299 -2.88 -20.82 -11.14
N PRO A 300 -3.65 -21.91 -11.23
CA PRO A 300 -4.92 -22.02 -10.51
C PRO A 300 -4.68 -21.72 -9.03
N GLY A 301 -5.41 -20.75 -8.47
CA GLY A 301 -5.44 -20.49 -7.04
C GLY A 301 -6.27 -21.57 -6.34
N ASP A 302 -5.80 -22.82 -6.36
CA ASP A 302 -6.55 -24.04 -6.03
C ASP A 302 -7.15 -23.98 -4.62
N GLY A 303 -8.37 -23.44 -4.51
CA GLY A 303 -9.21 -23.59 -3.33
C GLY A 303 -8.70 -22.91 -2.06
N ALA A 304 -7.68 -22.04 -2.13
CA ALA A 304 -7.09 -21.42 -0.96
C ALA A 304 -7.74 -20.06 -0.66
N ALA A 305 -8.07 -19.81 0.61
CA ALA A 305 -8.53 -18.51 1.08
C ALA A 305 -7.57 -18.00 2.15
N THR A 306 -6.99 -16.82 1.94
CA THR A 306 -5.97 -16.25 2.81
C THR A 306 -6.26 -14.78 3.13
N ARG A 307 -5.81 -14.34 4.31
CA ARG A 307 -5.81 -12.93 4.69
C ARG A 307 -4.44 -12.36 4.39
N LEU A 308 -4.36 -11.44 3.44
CA LEU A 308 -3.11 -10.77 3.06
C LEU A 308 -3.16 -9.28 3.38
N ASP A 309 -4.36 -8.72 3.50
CA ASP A 309 -4.60 -7.32 3.74
C ASP A 309 -4.93 -7.09 5.21
N TYR A 310 -4.27 -6.10 5.81
CA TYR A 310 -4.35 -5.86 7.24
C TYR A 310 -4.48 -4.39 7.58
N ILE A 311 -5.12 -4.14 8.73
CA ILE A 311 -5.08 -2.87 9.44
C ILE A 311 -4.59 -3.16 10.85
N PHE A 312 -3.55 -2.45 11.27
CA PHE A 312 -3.01 -2.47 12.61
C PHE A 312 -3.13 -1.08 13.23
N CYS A 313 -3.41 -1.03 14.54
CA CYS A 313 -3.25 0.19 15.33
C CYS A 313 -2.14 -0.01 16.37
N GLY A 314 -1.38 1.05 16.65
CA GLY A 314 -0.41 0.99 17.75
C GLY A 314 -1.13 0.85 19.09
N GLU A 315 -0.64 0.04 20.03
CA GLU A 315 -1.24 -0.13 21.36
C GLU A 315 -1.35 1.22 22.12
N ALA A 316 -0.34 2.07 21.94
CA ALA A 316 -0.32 3.42 22.53
C ALA A 316 -1.24 4.42 21.80
N SER A 317 -1.82 4.06 20.65
CA SER A 317 -2.63 4.97 19.81
C SER A 317 -3.98 5.35 20.43
N ARG A 318 -4.45 4.61 21.45
CA ARG A 318 -5.80 4.75 22.02
C ARG A 318 -6.91 4.61 20.95
N LEU A 319 -6.62 3.88 19.88
CA LEU A 319 -7.60 3.44 18.88
C LEU A 319 -8.05 2.03 19.23
N THR A 320 -9.32 1.87 19.55
CA THR A 320 -9.92 0.57 19.85
C THR A 320 -10.70 0.11 18.63
N PRO A 321 -10.32 -1.00 17.97
CA PRO A 321 -11.11 -1.55 16.87
C PRO A 321 -12.47 -2.01 17.41
N LEU A 322 -13.55 -1.49 16.83
CA LEU A 322 -14.93 -1.84 17.18
C LEU A 322 -15.45 -2.96 16.28
N GLU A 323 -15.17 -2.85 14.99
CA GLU A 323 -15.67 -3.75 13.95
C GLU A 323 -14.67 -3.79 12.80
N SER A 324 -14.39 -4.98 12.30
CA SER A 324 -13.65 -5.20 11.05
C SER A 324 -14.43 -6.11 10.13
N ARG A 325 -14.50 -5.77 8.84
CA ARG A 325 -15.24 -6.51 7.84
C ARG A 325 -14.54 -6.45 6.48
N LEU A 326 -14.93 -7.37 5.61
CA LEU A 326 -14.60 -7.24 4.20
C LEU A 326 -15.39 -6.08 3.58
N ALA A 327 -14.83 -5.52 2.53
CA ALA A 327 -15.42 -4.49 1.72
C ALA A 327 -15.05 -4.76 0.26
N LEU A 328 -15.88 -4.32 -0.69
CA LEU A 328 -15.69 -4.63 -2.11
C LEU A 328 -15.58 -6.15 -2.38
N ASP A 329 -16.28 -6.96 -1.58
CA ASP A 329 -16.32 -8.43 -1.62
C ASP A 329 -17.50 -9.00 -2.42
N GLU A 330 -18.17 -8.13 -3.16
CA GLU A 330 -19.24 -8.44 -4.11
C GLU A 330 -18.92 -7.83 -5.48
N PRO A 331 -19.36 -8.47 -6.59
CA PRO A 331 -19.22 -7.89 -7.90
C PRO A 331 -20.13 -6.66 -8.07
N GLU A 332 -19.61 -5.63 -8.71
CA GLU A 332 -20.36 -4.42 -9.08
C GLU A 332 -20.66 -4.47 -10.58
N GLN A 333 -21.93 -4.37 -10.96
CA GLN A 333 -22.37 -4.45 -12.37
C GLN A 333 -21.83 -5.70 -13.09
N GLY A 334 -21.76 -6.82 -12.36
CA GLY A 334 -21.25 -8.09 -12.89
C GLY A 334 -19.71 -8.19 -12.96
N HIS A 335 -18.99 -7.17 -12.50
CA HIS A 335 -17.53 -7.14 -12.50
C HIS A 335 -16.96 -7.22 -11.09
N TRP A 336 -16.01 -8.12 -10.90
CA TRP A 336 -15.16 -8.08 -9.72
C TRP A 336 -14.19 -6.91 -9.81
N LEU A 337 -14.12 -6.16 -8.72
CA LEU A 337 -13.43 -4.88 -8.70
C LEU A 337 -11.90 -5.06 -8.62
N SER A 338 -11.42 -6.07 -7.89
CA SER A 338 -10.02 -6.46 -7.77
C SER A 338 -9.92 -7.96 -7.53
N ASP A 339 -8.74 -8.56 -7.63
CA ASP A 339 -8.45 -9.92 -7.16
C ASP A 339 -8.35 -9.99 -5.61
N HIS A 340 -8.21 -8.84 -4.95
CA HIS A 340 -8.34 -8.71 -3.50
C HIS A 340 -9.70 -8.12 -3.10
N PHE A 341 -10.15 -8.44 -1.90
CA PHE A 341 -11.20 -7.73 -1.18
C PHE A 341 -10.58 -6.65 -0.29
N GLY A 342 -11.29 -5.54 -0.12
CA GLY A 342 -10.92 -4.52 0.86
C GLY A 342 -11.13 -5.02 2.28
N VAL A 343 -10.30 -4.52 3.21
CA VAL A 343 -10.48 -4.71 4.65
C VAL A 343 -10.81 -3.36 5.26
N MET A 344 -11.98 -3.25 5.89
CA MET A 344 -12.45 -2.04 6.53
C MET A 344 -12.58 -2.25 8.03
N THR A 345 -12.03 -1.31 8.82
CA THR A 345 -12.16 -1.28 10.27
C THR A 345 -12.73 0.05 10.73
N THR A 346 -13.68 0.00 11.67
CA THR A 346 -14.09 1.17 12.46
C THR A 346 -13.41 1.14 13.82
N PHE A 347 -12.80 2.25 14.20
CA PHE A 347 -12.17 2.48 15.49
C PHE A 347 -12.98 3.47 16.32
N GLU A 348 -12.99 3.24 17.63
CA GLU A 348 -13.21 4.29 18.61
C GLU A 348 -11.87 4.97 18.93
N ALA A 349 -11.83 6.30 18.84
CA ALA A 349 -10.66 7.09 19.19
C ALA A 349 -10.87 7.76 20.54
N ALA A 350 -10.32 7.14 21.60
CA ALA A 350 -10.31 7.78 22.92
C ALA A 350 -9.36 8.99 22.93
N PRO A 351 -9.55 9.99 23.81
CA PRO A 351 -8.71 11.18 23.87
C PRO A 351 -7.21 10.83 23.92
N PHE A 352 -6.43 11.52 23.09
CA PHE A 352 -5.00 11.29 22.97
C PHE A 352 -4.25 12.58 23.25
N ALA A 353 -3.66 12.64 24.45
CA ALA A 353 -2.63 13.61 24.75
C ALA A 353 -1.33 13.06 24.17
N ALA A 354 -0.77 13.75 23.17
CA ALA A 354 0.59 13.48 22.75
C ALA A 354 1.47 13.52 24.00
N ARG A 355 2.33 12.50 24.19
CA ARG A 355 3.36 12.60 25.22
C ARG A 355 4.19 13.84 24.87
N GLU A 356 4.15 14.87 25.73
CA GLU A 356 5.11 15.97 25.62
C GLU A 356 6.49 15.34 25.56
N GLY A 357 7.21 15.66 24.48
CA GLY A 357 8.36 14.88 24.03
C GLY A 357 9.32 14.60 25.19
N ARG A 358 9.45 13.32 25.56
CA ARG A 358 10.77 12.91 26.05
C ARG A 358 11.70 13.12 24.87
N PRO A 359 12.77 13.95 25.00
CA PRO A 359 13.80 13.96 23.98
C PRO A 359 14.22 12.50 23.75
N ALA A 360 14.26 12.09 22.49
CA ALA A 360 14.70 10.76 22.11
C ALA A 360 15.98 10.44 22.91
N PRO A 361 16.10 9.26 23.54
CA PRO A 361 17.32 8.91 24.24
C PRO A 361 18.47 9.02 23.24
N LEU A 362 19.37 9.97 23.47
CA LEU A 362 20.66 10.10 22.78
C LEU A 362 21.46 8.84 23.09
N GLY A 363 21.23 7.75 22.35
CA GLY A 363 21.73 6.45 22.79
C GLY A 363 21.33 5.26 21.93
N CYS A 364 21.35 5.38 20.61
CA CYS A 364 21.72 4.25 19.77
C CYS A 364 23.00 4.64 19.03
N PRO A 365 24.08 3.84 19.10
CA PRO A 365 25.30 4.13 18.39
C PRO A 365 24.98 4.14 16.90
N ALA A 366 25.31 5.24 16.24
CA ALA A 366 25.36 5.28 14.78
C ALA A 366 26.26 4.12 14.35
N THR A 367 25.69 3.11 13.69
CA THR A 367 26.47 2.18 12.88
C THR A 367 26.99 2.99 11.70
N GLY A 368 28.12 3.66 11.94
CA GLY A 368 28.85 4.40 10.94
C GLY A 368 29.29 3.47 9.82
N ARG A 369 28.52 3.45 8.74
CA ARG A 369 29.02 3.24 7.39
C ARG A 369 28.39 4.30 6.50
N SER A 370 29.05 5.44 6.47
CA SER A 370 28.91 6.40 5.38
C SER A 370 29.36 5.72 4.08
N PRO A 371 28.57 5.72 2.99
CA PRO A 371 29.11 5.37 1.69
C PRO A 371 30.09 6.47 1.31
N ALA A 372 31.35 6.07 1.11
CA ALA A 372 32.43 6.94 0.74
C ALA A 372 32.06 7.77 -0.50
N ALA A 373 32.02 9.08 -0.31
CA ALA A 373 32.18 10.04 -1.39
C ALA A 373 33.58 9.84 -1.99
N THR A 374 33.62 9.23 -3.17
CA THR A 374 34.76 9.33 -4.09
C THR A 374 34.44 10.58 -4.93
N GLY A 375 35.15 11.69 -4.92
CA GLY A 375 36.57 11.94 -4.71
C GLY A 375 36.96 12.94 -5.79
N GLN A 376 36.69 14.23 -5.57
CA GLN A 376 37.27 15.32 -6.36
C GLN A 376 38.59 15.76 -5.72
N ARG A 377 39.70 15.71 -6.47
CA ARG A 377 40.83 16.65 -6.47
C ARG A 377 41.45 16.59 -7.88
N LEU A 378 41.35 17.62 -8.72
CA LEU A 378 42.11 18.88 -8.79
C LEU A 378 43.61 18.74 -9.13
N ALA A 379 43.93 18.94 -10.41
CA ALA A 379 45.10 19.62 -11.00
C ALA A 379 44.82 19.71 -12.53
N GLY A 380 45.08 20.75 -13.31
CA GLY A 380 45.84 21.98 -13.10
C GLY A 380 45.39 23.10 -14.04
N GLN A 381 45.94 24.29 -13.79
CA GLN A 381 45.72 25.56 -14.47
C GLN A 381 46.81 25.84 -15.52
N ARG A 382 46.47 26.64 -16.55
CA ARG A 382 47.29 27.31 -17.60
C ARG A 382 47.76 26.38 -18.73
N SER A 383 47.81 26.78 -20.01
CA SER A 383 48.08 28.08 -20.65
C SER A 383 47.52 28.13 -22.07
N LEU A 384 47.28 29.36 -22.54
CA LEU A 384 47.12 29.80 -23.93
C LEU A 384 48.12 29.14 -24.90
N LEU A 385 47.68 28.86 -26.14
CA LEU A 385 48.24 29.39 -27.40
C LEU A 385 47.54 28.79 -28.65
N GLU A 386 47.19 29.71 -29.54
CA GLU A 386 47.22 29.64 -31.01
C GLU A 386 46.08 29.01 -31.84
N ASP A 387 45.39 29.94 -32.51
CA ASP A 387 44.82 29.86 -33.85
C ASP A 387 45.75 29.17 -34.87
N THR A 388 45.22 28.29 -35.74
CA THR A 388 44.96 28.53 -37.17
C THR A 388 44.66 27.21 -37.93
N PRO A 389 44.01 27.28 -39.12
CA PRO A 389 43.20 26.20 -39.69
C PRO A 389 43.94 25.43 -40.79
N PHE A 390 43.41 24.28 -41.20
CA PHE A 390 43.50 23.85 -42.60
C PHE A 390 42.30 22.97 -42.98
N SER A 391 41.61 23.42 -44.02
CA SER A 391 40.63 22.72 -44.84
C SER A 391 41.28 21.70 -45.78
N ALA A 392 40.65 20.55 -45.95
CA ALA A 392 40.39 19.88 -47.23
C ALA A 392 39.30 18.82 -47.03
#